data_AF-A0A7X5DWI2-F1
#
_entry.id   AF-A0A7X5DWI2-F1
#
_cell.length_a   1.000
_cell.length_b   1.000
_cell.length_c   1.000
_cell.angle_alpha   90.00
_cell.angle_beta   90.00
_cell.angle_gamma   90.00
#
_symmetry.space_group_name_H-M   'P 1'
#
loop_
_entity.id
_entity.type
_entity.pdbx_description
1 polymer ?
#
loop_
_entity_poly.entity_id
_entity_poly.type
_entity_poly.pdbx_seq_one_letter_code
_entity_poly.pdbx_strand_id
1 'polypeptide(L)'
;MTERMLKNRIEKLDAIAAQQKALEEQAEKIRNEIKADMEEKGVDEISAFGRIARWKEVISNRLDSKALKAALPDVYSQYTKQSSSRRFTVA
;
A
#
# COMPACT_ATOMS: atom_id res chain seq x y z
N MET A 1 5.81 -20.53 -23.40
CA MET A 1 5.18 -21.20 -22.25
C MET A 1 3.88 -21.81 -22.76
N THR A 2 3.66 -23.11 -22.57
CA THR A 2 2.38 -23.72 -22.97
C THR A 2 1.27 -23.31 -22.00
N GLU A 3 0.01 -23.39 -22.43
CA GLU A 3 -1.16 -23.09 -21.59
C GLU A 3 -1.12 -23.86 -20.26
N ARG A 4 -0.72 -25.13 -20.30
CA ARG A 4 -0.52 -25.97 -19.11
C ARG A 4 0.55 -25.43 -18.16
N MET A 5 1.66 -24.92 -18.69
CA MET A 5 2.72 -24.32 -17.87
C MET A 5 2.28 -22.98 -17.26
N LEU A 6 1.49 -22.19 -17.98
CA LEU A 6 0.93 -20.94 -17.49
C LEU A 6 -0.06 -21.19 -16.35
N LYS A 7 -1.00 -22.12 -16.54
CA LYS A 7 -1.93 -22.54 -15.48
C LYS A 7 -1.20 -22.94 -14.20
N ASN A 8 -0.18 -23.81 -14.29
CA ASN A 8 0.59 -24.22 -13.11
C ASN A 8 1.29 -23.05 -12.40
N ARG A 9 1.78 -22.05 -13.16
CA ARG A 9 2.42 -20.87 -12.57
C ARG A 9 1.41 -19.94 -11.91
N ILE A 10 0.22 -19.78 -12.49
CA ILE A 10 -0.88 -19.00 -11.89
C ILE A 10 -1.32 -19.67 -10.58
N GLU A 11 -1.57 -20.98 -10.58
CA GLU A 11 -1.96 -21.73 -9.38
C GLU A 11 -0.92 -21.59 -8.25
N LYS A 12 0.38 -21.63 -8.59
CA LYS A 12 1.46 -21.38 -7.62
C LYS A 12 1.46 -19.95 -7.10
N LEU A 13 1.20 -18.98 -7.97
CA LEU A 13 1.12 -17.57 -7.59
C LEU A 13 -0.04 -17.34 -6.63
N ASP A 14 -1.21 -17.93 -6.91
CA ASP A 14 -2.40 -17.84 -6.06
C ASP A 14 -2.18 -18.48 -4.69
N ALA A 15 -1.52 -19.65 -4.66
CA ALA A 15 -1.17 -20.31 -3.40
C ALA A 15 -0.23 -19.45 -2.53
N ILE A 16 0.78 -18.80 -3.15
CA ILE A 16 1.67 -17.88 -2.45
C ILE A 16 0.90 -16.64 -1.97
N ALA A 17 0.01 -16.08 -2.80
CA ALA A 17 -0.80 -14.92 -2.42
C ALA A 17 -1.72 -15.23 -1.23
N ALA A 18 -2.31 -16.43 -1.18
CA ALA A 18 -3.11 -16.88 -0.04
C ALA A 18 -2.27 -16.98 1.25
N GLN A 19 -1.05 -17.51 1.18
CA GLN A 19 -0.13 -17.56 2.31
C GLN A 19 0.28 -16.16 2.78
N GLN A 20 0.61 -15.26 1.84
CA GLN A 20 0.94 -13.87 2.15
C GLN A 20 -0.22 -13.18 2.85
N LYS A 21 -1.46 -13.38 2.39
CA LYS A 21 -2.65 -12.82 3.04
C LYS A 21 -2.79 -13.30 4.48
N ALA A 22 -2.65 -14.61 4.72
CA ALA A 22 -2.73 -15.16 6.07
C ALA A 22 -1.62 -14.60 7.00
N LEU A 23 -0.40 -14.44 6.49
CA LEU A 23 0.69 -13.82 7.26
C LEU A 23 0.46 -12.32 7.50
N GLU A 24 -0.11 -11.60 6.53
CA GLU A 24 -0.43 -10.19 6.69
C GLU A 24 -1.51 -9.99 7.75
N GLU A 25 -2.55 -10.84 7.79
CA GLU A 25 -3.57 -10.82 8.84
C GLU A 25 -2.97 -11.05 10.25
N GLN A 26 -1.99 -11.95 10.37
CA GLN A 26 -1.26 -12.15 11.63
C GLN A 26 -0.38 -10.94 11.99
N ALA A 27 0.32 -10.37 11.00
CA ALA A 27 1.12 -9.17 11.20
C ALA A 27 0.27 -7.97 11.61
N GLU A 28 -0.93 -7.80 11.03
CA GLU A 28 -1.87 -6.75 11.39
C GLU A 28 -2.38 -6.89 12.82
N LYS A 29 -2.65 -8.11 13.29
CA LYS A 29 -3.01 -8.33 14.71
C LYS A 29 -1.93 -7.81 15.66
N ILE A 30 -0.67 -8.18 15.41
CA ILE A 30 0.47 -7.72 16.22
C ILE A 30 0.64 -6.20 16.11
N ARG A 31 0.48 -5.62 14.92
CA ARG A 31 0.53 -4.16 14.75
C ARG A 31 -0.57 -3.46 15.53
N ASN A 32 -1.77 -4.03 15.60
CA ASN A 32 -2.89 -3.46 16.36
C ASN A 32 -2.66 -3.57 17.87
N GLU A 33 -2.08 -4.66 18.36
CA GLU A 33 -1.64 -4.78 19.76
C GLU A 33 -0.62 -3.68 20.11
N ILE A 34 0.39 -3.47 19.27
CA ILE A 34 1.38 -2.39 19.48
C ILE A 34 0.73 -1.00 19.49
N LYS A 35 -0.23 -0.75 18.59
CA LYS A 35 -0.95 0.54 18.56
C LYS A 35 -1.80 0.73 19.82
N ALA A 36 -2.51 -0.30 20.27
CA ALA A 36 -3.30 -0.24 21.50
C ALA A 36 -2.41 0.09 22.71
N ASP A 37 -1.24 -0.55 22.81
CA ASP A 37 -0.24 -0.24 23.83
C ASP A 37 0.29 1.21 23.75
N MET A 38 0.47 1.74 22.53
CA MET A 38 0.92 3.13 22.32
C MET A 38 -0.18 4.13 22.71
N GLU A 39 -1.43 3.83 22.38
CA GLU A 39 -2.59 4.66 22.72
C GLU A 39 -2.87 4.65 24.22
N GLU A 40 -2.78 3.50 24.90
CA GLU A 40 -2.92 3.39 26.36
C GLU A 40 -1.84 4.20 27.09
N LYS A 41 -0.61 4.20 26.58
CA LYS A 41 0.50 4.99 27.12
C LYS A 41 0.47 6.46 26.72
N GLY A 42 -0.36 6.83 25.74
CA GLY A 42 -0.43 8.19 25.19
C GLY A 42 0.88 8.67 24.57
N VAL A 43 1.63 7.77 23.92
CA VAL A 43 2.95 8.07 23.33
C VAL A 43 2.94 7.93 21.81
N ASP A 44 3.50 8.93 21.14
CA ASP A 44 3.61 8.92 19.67
C ASP A 44 4.81 8.10 19.18
N GLU A 45 5.80 7.85 20.05
CA GLU A 45 7.02 7.13 19.74
C GLU A 45 7.43 6.17 20.87
N ILE A 46 7.71 4.92 20.53
CA ILE A 46 8.30 3.92 21.45
C ILE A 46 9.57 3.38 20.80
N SER A 47 10.69 3.45 21.53
CA SER A 47 11.91 2.73 21.15
C SER A 47 12.06 1.46 21.97
N ALA A 48 12.26 0.32 21.30
CA ALA A 48 12.51 -0.97 21.92
C ALA A 48 13.47 -1.80 21.06
N PHE A 49 14.46 -2.44 21.68
CA PHE A 49 15.41 -3.34 21.02
C PHE A 49 16.07 -2.76 19.75
N GLY A 50 16.44 -1.47 19.78
CA GLY A 50 17.07 -0.78 18.64
C GLY A 50 16.13 -0.46 17.48
N ARG A 51 14.80 -0.61 17.67
CA ARG A 51 13.77 -0.19 16.71
C ARG A 51 12.91 0.92 17.30
N ILE A 52 12.24 1.66 16.41
CA ILE A 52 11.35 2.76 16.78
C ILE A 52 9.99 2.52 16.13
N ALA A 53 8.94 2.42 16.94
CA ALA A 53 7.56 2.43 16.51
C ALA A 53 7.00 3.85 16.63
N ARG A 54 6.33 4.34 15.57
CA ARG A 54 5.73 5.68 15.52
C ARG A 54 4.25 5.57 15.18
N TRP A 55 3.42 6.17 16.01
CA TRP A 55 1.99 6.32 15.79
C TRP A 55 1.66 7.80 15.92
N LYS A 56 1.71 8.52 14.80
CA LYS A 56 1.43 9.95 14.75
C LYS A 56 0.53 10.24 13.56
N GLU A 57 -0.29 11.27 13.71
CA GLU A 57 -1.08 11.78 12.60
C GLU A 57 -0.16 12.27 11.48
N VAL A 58 -0.42 11.82 10.25
CA VAL A 58 0.31 12.24 9.05
C VAL A 58 -0.65 13.01 8.16
N ILE A 59 -0.50 14.33 8.12
CA ILE A 59 -1.25 15.20 7.20
C ILE A 59 -0.53 15.19 5.84
N SER A 60 -1.15 14.57 4.84
CA SER A 60 -0.65 14.56 3.46
C SER A 60 -1.49 15.51 2.60
N ASN A 61 -0.90 16.63 2.18
CA ASN A 61 -1.51 17.51 1.19
C ASN A 61 -1.22 16.98 -0.22
N ARG A 62 -2.28 16.56 -0.92
CA ARG A 62 -2.20 16.10 -2.32
C ARG A 62 -2.96 17.07 -3.20
N LEU A 63 -2.43 17.32 -4.40
CA LEU A 63 -3.15 18.09 -5.41
C LEU A 63 -4.38 17.30 -5.87
N ASP A 64 -5.57 17.88 -5.77
CA ASP A 64 -6.77 17.34 -6.39
C ASP A 64 -6.72 17.58 -7.90
N SER A 65 -6.07 16.65 -8.60
CA SER A 65 -5.90 16.69 -10.05
C SER A 65 -7.23 16.63 -10.80
N LYS A 66 -8.28 16.05 -10.21
CA LYS A 66 -9.62 15.97 -10.81
C LYS A 66 -10.32 17.32 -10.74
N ALA A 67 -10.29 17.97 -9.56
CA ALA A 67 -10.83 19.31 -9.41
C ALA A 67 -10.06 20.32 -10.27
N LEU A 68 -8.72 20.22 -10.32
CA LEU A 68 -7.90 21.08 -11.17
C LEU A 68 -8.24 20.91 -12.66
N LYS A 69 -8.42 19.67 -13.13
CA LYS A 69 -8.83 19.40 -14.51
C LYS A 69 -10.21 19.97 -14.84
N ALA A 70 -11.14 19.94 -13.88
CA ALA A 70 -12.49 20.48 -14.06
C ALA A 70 -12.51 22.02 -14.06
N ALA A 71 -11.73 22.67 -13.20
CA ALA A 71 -11.70 24.13 -13.08
C ALA A 71 -10.79 24.81 -14.12
N LEU A 72 -9.64 24.21 -14.44
CA LEU A 72 -8.59 24.78 -15.30
C LEU A 72 -8.03 23.72 -16.25
N PRO A 73 -8.80 23.30 -17.26
CA PRO A 73 -8.40 22.23 -18.18
C PRO A 73 -7.15 22.55 -19.00
N ASP A 74 -6.95 23.82 -19.37
CA ASP A 74 -5.78 24.26 -20.15
C ASP A 74 -4.48 24.12 -19.34
N VAL A 75 -4.51 24.60 -18.09
CA VAL A 75 -3.39 24.48 -17.15
C VAL A 75 -3.11 23.01 -16.88
N TYR A 76 -4.14 22.22 -16.57
CA TYR A 76 -3.98 20.78 -16.35
C TYR A 76 -3.27 20.09 -17.52
N SER A 77 -3.66 20.43 -18.76
CA SER A 77 -3.10 19.83 -19.97
C SER A 77 -1.65 20.26 -20.23
N GLN A 78 -1.30 21.52 -19.96
CA GLN A 78 0.07 22.03 -20.12
C GLN A 78 1.08 21.34 -19.19
N TYR A 79 0.64 20.94 -17.99
CA TYR A 79 1.52 20.38 -16.96
C TYR A 79 1.37 18.86 -16.78
N THR A 80 0.57 18.19 -17.61
CA THR A 80 0.43 16.73 -17.58
C THR A 80 1.39 16.08 -18.58
N LYS A 81 2.37 15.31 -18.09
CA LYS A 81 3.25 14.49 -18.93
C LYS A 81 2.74 13.06 -19.01
N GLN A 82 2.67 12.51 -20.22
CA GLN A 82 2.37 11.09 -20.41
C GLN A 82 3.55 10.24 -19.92
N SER A 83 3.26 9.29 -19.03
CA SER A 83 4.19 8.26 -18.60
C SER A 83 3.61 6.89 -18.95
N SER A 84 4.41 6.02 -19.57
CA SER A 84 4.00 4.65 -19.90
C SER A 84 4.78 3.66 -19.04
N SER A 85 4.07 2.67 -18.50
CA SER A 85 4.66 1.55 -17.78
C SER A 85 3.90 0.28 -18.13
N ARG A 86 4.58 -0.87 -18.10
CA ARG A 86 3.93 -2.17 -18.26
C ARG A 86 3.59 -2.71 -16.87
N ARG A 87 2.31 -2.92 -16.60
CA ARG A 87 1.85 -3.60 -15.39
C ARG A 87 1.61 -5.07 -15.70
N PHE A 88 2.10 -5.94 -14.82
CA PHE A 88 1.73 -7.34 -14.80
C PHE A 88 0.51 -7.50 -13.89
N THR A 89 -0.56 -8.08 -14.41
CA THR A 89 -1.79 -8.39 -13.67
C THR A 89 -2.23 -9.80 -14.03
N VAL A 90 -2.65 -10.57 -13.03
CA VAL A 90 -3.35 -11.83 -13.18
C VAL A 90 -4.70 -11.62 -12.50
N ALA A 91 -5.80 -11.83 -13.22
CA ALA A 91 -7.18 -11.61 -12.76
C ALA A 91 -8.06 -12.76 -13.22
#